data_AF-A0A954S802-F1
#
_entry.id   AF-A0A954S802-F1
#
_cell.length_a   1.000
_cell.length_b   1.000
_cell.length_c   1.000
_cell.angle_alpha   90.00
_cell.angle_beta   90.00
_cell.angle_gamma   90.00
#
_symmetry.space_group_name_H-M   'P 1'
#
loop_
_entity.id
_entity.type
_entity.pdbx_description
1 polymer ?
#
loop_
_entity_poly.entity_id
_entity_poly.type
_entity_poly.pdbx_seq_one_letter_code
_entity_poly.pdbx_strand_id
1 'polypeptide(L)'
;MKGQFAVFGNGSTGSTYALWLRETRNSDLAPVVLLGSEGDFLVLASNADEFCRLLGCGYDELEWDDLTQPPQHWGETHTLREWLRTRCKLDFPATGEEIVKSASERYPDFGEVVRKWQDDNL
;
A
#
# COMPACT_ATOMS: atom_id res chain seq x y z
N MET A 1 -9.21 13.59 11.54
CA MET A 1 -8.17 12.59 11.20
C MET A 1 -7.10 12.32 12.25
N LYS A 2 -7.00 13.08 13.36
CA LYS A 2 -5.92 12.87 14.34
C LYS A 2 -5.95 11.43 14.89
N GLY A 3 -4.89 10.65 14.65
CA GLY A 3 -4.79 9.25 15.05
C GLY A 3 -5.49 8.23 14.14
N GLN A 4 -5.88 8.61 12.91
CA GLN A 4 -6.41 7.67 11.90
C GLN A 4 -5.34 7.15 10.94
N PHE A 5 -4.13 7.68 11.00
CA PHE A 5 -2.99 7.22 10.20
C PHE A 5 -1.86 6.81 11.14
N ALA A 6 -1.31 5.63 10.91
CA ALA A 6 -0.06 5.19 11.51
C ALA A 6 1.01 5.14 10.42
N VAL A 7 1.83 6.19 10.35
CA VAL A 7 2.92 6.32 9.38
C VAL A 7 4.03 5.34 9.75
N PHE A 8 4.53 4.61 8.75
CA PHE A 8 5.60 3.63 8.94
C PHE A 8 6.72 3.72 7.90
N GLY A 9 6.56 4.51 6.84
CA GLY A 9 7.57 4.64 5.79
C GLY A 9 7.44 5.93 5.01
N ASN A 10 8.51 6.28 4.29
CA ASN A 10 8.54 7.39 3.34
C ASN A 10 9.10 6.88 2.02
N GLY A 11 8.55 7.35 0.91
CA GLY A 11 9.11 7.17 -0.43
C GLY A 11 10.28 8.10 -0.70
N SER A 12 10.96 7.86 -1.82
CA SER A 12 12.11 8.63 -2.32
C SER A 12 11.76 10.09 -2.61
N THR A 13 10.50 10.36 -3.00
CA THR A 13 9.96 11.65 -3.45
C THR A 13 9.23 12.45 -2.37
N GLY A 14 9.32 12.00 -1.11
CA GLY A 14 8.59 12.61 0.02
C GLY A 14 7.16 12.11 0.18
N SER A 15 6.72 11.11 -0.62
CA SER A 15 5.49 10.38 -0.35
C SER A 15 5.57 9.63 0.99
N THR A 16 4.43 9.40 1.62
CA THR A 16 4.36 8.75 2.95
C THR A 16 3.54 7.48 2.87
N TYR A 17 4.06 6.39 3.43
CA TYR A 17 3.34 5.13 3.63
C TYR A 17 2.73 5.08 5.02
N ALA A 18 1.45 4.73 5.10
CA ALA A 18 0.74 4.65 6.36
C ALA A 18 -0.29 3.51 6.38
N LEU A 19 -0.63 3.04 7.58
CA LEU A 19 -1.86 2.31 7.81
C LEU A 19 -2.99 3.33 8.00
N TRP A 20 -4.09 3.16 7.26
CA TRP A 20 -5.30 3.94 7.49
C TRP A 20 -6.21 3.18 8.48
N LEU A 21 -6.08 3.53 9.75
CA LEU A 21 -6.67 2.84 10.90
C LEU A 21 -8.21 2.96 11.01
N ARG A 22 -8.84 3.80 10.18
CA ARG A 22 -10.29 4.08 10.13
C ARG A 22 -10.90 4.22 11.54
N GLU A 23 -12.16 3.81 11.71
CA GLU A 23 -12.88 3.89 13.00
C GLU A 23 -12.49 2.77 13.96
N THR A 24 -12.14 1.59 13.46
CA THR A 24 -11.89 0.40 14.28
C THR A 24 -10.54 0.44 14.98
N ARG A 25 -9.59 1.26 14.49
CA ARG A 25 -8.20 1.33 14.95
C ARG A 25 -7.46 0.00 15.00
N ASN A 26 -7.94 -0.99 14.26
CA ASN A 26 -7.33 -2.30 14.17
C ASN A 26 -6.28 -2.28 13.05
N SER A 27 -5.00 -2.37 13.42
CA SER A 27 -3.87 -2.37 12.48
C SER A 27 -3.88 -3.57 11.55
N ASP A 28 -4.38 -4.73 12.00
CA ASP A 28 -4.32 -5.97 11.23
C ASP A 28 -5.30 -5.96 10.05
N LEU A 29 -6.33 -5.10 10.13
CA LEU A 29 -7.36 -4.93 9.11
C LEU A 29 -7.28 -3.59 8.39
N ALA A 30 -6.31 -2.76 8.74
CA ALA A 30 -6.15 -1.42 8.18
C ALA A 30 -5.47 -1.51 6.81
N PRO A 31 -6.02 -0.88 5.76
CA PRO A 31 -5.34 -0.82 4.48
C PRO A 31 -4.04 -0.03 4.57
N VAL A 32 -3.07 -0.44 3.76
CA VAL A 32 -1.85 0.33 3.53
C VAL A 32 -2.12 1.33 2.42
N VAL A 33 -1.80 2.58 2.68
CA VAL A 33 -2.02 3.70 1.77
C VAL A 33 -0.74 4.47 1.54
N LEU A 34 -0.69 5.15 0.40
CA LEU A 34 0.35 6.11 0.05
C LEU A 34 -0.27 7.49 -0.06
N LEU A 35 0.37 8.44 0.63
CA LEU A 35 0.08 9.87 0.54
C LEU A 35 1.19 10.49 -0.32
N GLY A 36 0.89 10.72 -1.59
CA GLY A 36 1.79 11.28 -2.58
C GLY A 36 2.07 12.75 -2.31
N SER A 37 3.30 13.18 -2.61
CA SER A 37 3.73 14.57 -2.39
C SER A 37 3.05 15.55 -3.37
N GLU A 38 2.57 15.05 -4.51
CA GLU A 38 1.85 15.83 -5.53
C GLU A 38 0.31 15.77 -5.38
N GLY A 39 -0.20 15.15 -4.30
CA GLY A 39 -1.64 15.08 -4.02
C GLY A 39 -2.33 13.81 -4.51
N ASP A 40 -1.56 12.82 -4.96
CA ASP A 40 -2.06 11.48 -5.25
C ASP A 40 -2.28 10.69 -3.94
N PHE A 41 -3.44 10.04 -3.83
CA PHE A 41 -3.82 9.28 -2.65
C PHE A 41 -4.20 7.86 -3.08
N LEU A 42 -3.32 6.91 -2.80
CA LEU A 42 -3.45 5.54 -3.27
C LEU A 42 -3.71 4.58 -2.12
N VAL A 43 -4.57 3.59 -2.37
CA VAL A 43 -4.70 2.41 -1.50
C VAL A 43 -3.90 1.29 -2.13
N LEU A 44 -2.76 0.95 -1.53
CA LEU A 44 -1.82 -0.01 -2.08
C LEU A 44 -2.15 -1.46 -1.71
N ALA A 45 -2.78 -1.67 -0.55
CA ALA A 45 -3.11 -3.02 -0.10
C ALA A 45 -4.25 -2.99 0.93
N SER A 46 -5.02 -4.08 0.99
CA SER A 46 -6.14 -4.19 1.94
C SER A 46 -5.70 -4.36 3.40
N ASN A 47 -4.46 -4.79 3.63
CA ASN A 47 -3.84 -4.95 4.95
C ASN A 47 -2.31 -5.05 4.82
N ALA A 48 -1.62 -5.23 5.95
CA ALA A 48 -0.16 -5.36 5.98
C ALA A 48 0.36 -6.60 5.25
N ASP A 49 -0.34 -7.74 5.32
CA ASP A 49 0.06 -8.97 4.65
C ASP A 49 0.02 -8.81 3.11
N GLU A 50 -1.06 -8.22 2.60
CA GLU A 50 -1.20 -7.87 1.18
C GLU A 50 -0.12 -6.88 0.74
N PHE A 51 0.27 -5.93 1.59
CA PHE A 51 1.39 -5.04 1.28
C PHE A 51 2.73 -5.78 1.24
N CYS A 52 2.95 -6.74 2.14
CA CYS A 52 4.12 -7.62 2.06
C CYS A 52 4.12 -8.47 0.78
N ARG A 53 2.96 -8.93 0.30
CA ARG A 53 2.83 -9.58 -1.01
C ARG A 53 3.29 -8.65 -2.13
N LEU A 54 2.82 -7.39 -2.11
CA LEU A 54 3.19 -6.37 -3.09
C LEU A 54 4.70 -6.05 -3.08
N LEU A 55 5.31 -5.89 -1.90
CA LEU A 55 6.76 -5.71 -1.78
C LEU A 55 7.54 -6.92 -2.33
N GLY A 56 7.02 -8.13 -2.11
CA GLY A 56 7.63 -9.35 -2.65
C GLY A 56 7.52 -9.47 -4.17
N CYS A 57 6.68 -8.68 -4.86
CA CYS A 57 6.68 -8.61 -6.31
C CYS A 57 7.98 -7.96 -6.84
N GLY A 58 8.56 -6.96 -6.16
CA GLY A 58 9.80 -6.31 -6.60
C GLY A 58 9.61 -5.18 -7.60
N TYR A 59 8.58 -4.37 -7.39
CA TYR A 59 8.45 -3.04 -7.97
C TYR A 59 9.45 -2.07 -7.29
N ASP A 60 9.88 -1.04 -8.01
CA ASP A 60 10.84 -0.05 -7.51
C ASP A 60 10.11 1.09 -6.81
N GLU A 61 9.22 1.79 -7.54
CA GLU A 61 8.44 2.89 -7.01
C GLU A 61 6.94 2.66 -7.19
N LEU A 62 6.25 2.20 -6.12
CA LEU A 62 4.82 1.86 -6.16
C LEU A 62 3.87 3.02 -6.53
N GLU A 63 4.35 4.26 -6.44
CA GLU A 63 3.62 5.47 -6.85
C GLU A 63 3.63 5.66 -8.39
N TRP A 64 4.68 5.18 -9.07
CA TRP A 64 4.95 5.47 -10.49
C TRP A 64 4.96 4.23 -11.38
N ASP A 65 5.26 3.06 -10.82
CA ASP A 65 5.32 1.80 -11.55
C ASP A 65 3.93 1.37 -12.08
N ASP A 66 3.90 0.83 -13.30
CA ASP A 66 2.71 0.16 -13.83
C ASP A 66 2.57 -1.23 -13.23
N LEU A 67 1.72 -1.34 -12.20
CA LEU A 67 1.49 -2.57 -11.46
C LEU A 67 0.71 -3.64 -12.26
N THR A 68 0.25 -3.32 -13.48
CA THR A 68 -0.30 -4.31 -14.43
C THR A 68 0.79 -5.08 -15.17
N GLN A 69 2.02 -4.57 -15.16
CA GLN A 69 3.16 -5.21 -15.80
C GLN A 69 3.98 -6.04 -14.80
N PRO A 70 4.71 -7.06 -15.29
CA PRO A 70 5.67 -7.78 -14.47
C PRO A 70 6.70 -6.84 -13.83
N PRO A 71 7.01 -7.01 -12.54
CA PRO A 71 7.96 -6.16 -11.83
C PRO A 71 9.40 -6.36 -12.33
N GLN A 72 10.15 -5.26 -12.40
CA GLN A 72 11.55 -5.27 -12.87
C GLN A 72 12.47 -6.13 -12.00
N HIS A 73 12.24 -6.16 -10.68
CA HIS A 73 13.14 -6.78 -9.71
C HIS A 73 12.57 -8.08 -9.10
N TRP A 74 11.68 -8.79 -9.83
CA TRP A 74 11.12 -10.06 -9.36
C TRP A 74 12.18 -11.06 -8.89
N GLY A 75 13.28 -11.21 -9.63
CA GLY A 75 14.35 -12.14 -9.26
C GLY A 75 15.03 -11.77 -7.94
N GLU A 76 15.23 -10.48 -7.71
CA GLU A 76 15.98 -9.94 -6.56
C GLU A 76 15.20 -10.11 -5.25
N THR A 77 13.87 -10.08 -5.31
CA THR A 77 12.99 -10.26 -4.15
C THR A 77 12.74 -11.74 -3.79
N HIS A 78 13.44 -12.70 -4.42
CA HIS A 78 13.28 -14.14 -4.13
C HIS A 78 13.43 -14.48 -2.64
N THR A 79 14.50 -14.00 -1.99
CA THR A 79 14.76 -14.29 -0.57
C THR A 79 13.65 -13.73 0.34
N LEU A 80 13.12 -12.55 0.01
CA LEU A 80 12.00 -11.96 0.72
C LEU A 80 10.73 -12.80 0.56
N ARG A 81 10.40 -13.21 -0.67
CA ARG A 81 9.24 -14.07 -0.94
C ARG A 81 9.33 -15.41 -0.22
N GLU A 82 10.49 -16.06 -0.21
CA GLU A 82 10.69 -17.34 0.50
C GLU A 82 10.51 -17.19 2.01
N TRP A 83 11.02 -16.09 2.57
CA TRP A 83 10.82 -15.78 3.98
C TRP A 83 9.34 -15.56 4.31
N LEU A 84 8.63 -14.77 3.51
CA LEU A 84 7.21 -14.48 3.67
C LEU A 84 6.32 -15.73 3.46
N ARG A 85 6.62 -16.58 2.47
CA ARG A 85 5.96 -17.90 2.29
C ARG A 85 6.09 -18.75 3.55
N THR A 86 7.30 -18.83 4.08
CA THR A 86 7.60 -19.71 5.21
C THR A 86 6.96 -19.21 6.50
N ARG A 87 7.10 -17.92 6.79
CA ARG A 87 6.72 -17.31 8.08
C ARG A 87 5.29 -16.81 8.12
N CYS A 88 4.82 -16.18 7.05
CA CYS A 88 3.52 -15.54 7.00
C CYS A 88 2.50 -16.35 6.17
N LYS A 89 2.93 -17.46 5.54
CA LYS A 89 2.08 -18.32 4.69
C LYS A 89 1.47 -17.57 3.51
N LEU A 90 2.19 -16.57 3.01
CA LEU A 90 1.77 -15.76 1.87
C LEU A 90 2.20 -16.39 0.55
N ASP A 91 1.34 -16.28 -0.46
CA ASP A 91 1.68 -16.50 -1.86
C ASP A 91 1.85 -15.16 -2.59
N PHE A 92 2.26 -15.22 -3.86
CA PHE A 92 2.62 -14.02 -4.62
C PHE A 92 2.00 -14.07 -6.01
N PRO A 93 1.23 -13.05 -6.41
CA PRO A 93 0.76 -12.91 -7.78
C PRO A 93 1.94 -12.55 -8.71
N ALA A 94 1.72 -12.71 -10.01
CA ALA A 94 2.71 -12.35 -11.02
C ALA A 94 2.90 -10.82 -11.15
N THR A 95 1.86 -10.05 -10.81
CA THR A 95 1.84 -8.58 -10.87
C THR A 95 1.13 -8.02 -9.63
N GLY A 96 1.34 -6.73 -9.34
CA GLY A 96 0.71 -6.03 -8.22
C GLY A 96 -0.74 -5.65 -8.46
N GLU A 97 -1.23 -5.75 -9.70
CA GLU A 97 -2.57 -5.32 -10.12
C GLU A 97 -3.67 -5.94 -9.25
N GLU A 98 -3.65 -7.25 -9.03
CA GLU A 98 -4.68 -7.93 -8.24
C GLU A 98 -4.79 -7.35 -6.82
N ILE A 99 -3.64 -7.06 -6.19
CA ILE A 99 -3.55 -6.54 -4.83
C ILE A 99 -4.12 -5.13 -4.76
N VAL A 100 -3.64 -4.24 -5.62
CA VAL A 100 -4.04 -2.82 -5.63
C VAL A 100 -5.48 -2.66 -6.09
N LYS A 101 -5.91 -3.42 -7.09
CA LYS A 101 -7.30 -3.42 -7.56
C LYS A 101 -8.24 -3.88 -6.46
N SER A 102 -7.95 -5.00 -5.79
CA SER A 102 -8.77 -5.46 -4.66
C SER A 102 -8.85 -4.42 -3.54
N ALA A 103 -7.73 -3.77 -3.22
CA ALA A 103 -7.69 -2.74 -2.19
C ALA A 103 -8.47 -1.48 -2.57
N SER A 104 -8.28 -0.95 -3.78
CA SER A 104 -8.98 0.24 -4.28
C SER A 104 -10.49 0.03 -4.44
N GLU A 105 -10.92 -1.15 -4.89
CA GLU A 105 -12.34 -1.51 -4.95
C GLU A 105 -12.98 -1.60 -3.56
N ARG A 106 -12.22 -2.03 -2.56
CA ARG A 106 -12.67 -2.14 -1.16
C ARG A 106 -12.71 -0.79 -0.44
N TYR A 107 -11.84 0.14 -0.82
CA TYR A 107 -11.68 1.45 -0.19
C TYR A 107 -11.72 2.60 -1.22
N PRO A 108 -12.82 2.73 -2.00
CA PRO A 108 -12.90 3.69 -3.10
C PRO A 108 -12.96 5.15 -2.63
N ASP A 109 -13.32 5.36 -1.36
CA ASP A 109 -13.52 6.67 -0.73
C ASP A 109 -12.23 7.30 -0.21
N PHE A 110 -11.10 6.57 -0.20
CA PHE A 110 -9.89 7.02 0.48
C PHE A 110 -9.41 8.41 0.04
N GLY A 111 -9.27 8.63 -1.26
CA GLY A 111 -8.79 9.91 -1.80
C GLY A 111 -9.74 11.07 -1.49
N GLU A 112 -11.05 10.84 -1.53
CA GLU A 112 -12.05 11.86 -1.16
C GLU A 112 -11.99 12.19 0.33
N VAL A 113 -11.83 11.17 1.18
CA VAL A 113 -11.70 11.35 2.62
C VAL A 113 -10.48 12.21 2.95
N VAL A 114 -9.33 11.94 2.35
CA VAL A 114 -8.10 12.73 2.55
C VAL A 114 -8.28 14.18 2.09
N ARG A 115 -8.78 14.39 0.86
CA ARG A 115 -9.03 15.74 0.32
C ARG A 115 -10.01 16.54 1.18
N LYS A 116 -11.13 15.94 1.57
CA LYS A 116 -12.11 16.60 2.42
C LYS A 116 -11.50 17.11 3.72
N TRP A 117 -10.62 16.33 4.35
CA TRP A 117 -9.97 16.79 5.56
C TRP A 117 -8.94 17.89 5.30
N GLN A 118 -8.20 17.83 4.19
CA GLN A 118 -7.32 18.93 3.79
C GLN A 118 -8.11 20.22 3.65
N ASP A 119 -9.23 20.21 2.92
CA ASP A 119 -10.11 21.36 2.75
C ASP A 119 -10.68 21.89 4.09
N ASP A 120 -10.99 20.98 5.02
CA ASP A 120 -11.55 21.33 6.33
C ASP A 120 -10.47 21.83 7.33
N ASN A 121 -9.17 21.69 7.04
CA ASN A 121 -8.08 21.90 8.02
C ASN A 121 -6.86 22.71 7.52
N LEU A 122 -6.82 23.09 6.24
CA LEU A 122 -5.82 23.98 5.62
C LEU A 122 -6.46 25.30 5.21
#